data_AF-A0AAV4GS48-F1
#
_entry.id   AF-A0AAV4GS48-F1
#
_cell.length_a   1.000
_cell.length_b   1.000
_cell.length_c   1.000
_cell.angle_alpha   90.00
_cell.angle_beta   90.00
_cell.angle_gamma   90.00
#
_symmetry.space_group_name_H-M   'P 1'
#
loop_
_entity.id
_entity.type
_entity.pdbx_description
1 polymer ?
#
loop_
_entity_poly.entity_id
_entity_poly.type
_entity_poly.pdbx_seq_one_letter_code
_entity_poly.pdbx_strand_id
1 'polypeptide(L)'
;MCQLGVLVLTTAVLVVPALCVDLDAQWKEFKATYNKTYKNDLEELYRKSIWKAALSYIDTHNAAYKRGEVSYYLGENEFADMVSQFL
;
A
#
# COMPACT_ATOMS: atom_id res chain seq x y z
N MET A 1 -31.55 50.74 11.62
CA MET A 1 -31.88 49.44 11.02
C MET A 1 -30.57 48.68 10.86
N CYS A 2 -30.32 47.72 11.75
CA CYS A 2 -29.11 46.90 11.79
C CYS A 2 -29.01 46.03 10.54
N GLN A 3 -27.90 46.10 9.81
CA GLN A 3 -27.46 44.98 8.99
C GLN A 3 -26.38 44.24 9.76
N LEU A 4 -26.81 43.21 10.49
CA LEU A 4 -25.93 42.22 11.11
C LEU A 4 -25.13 41.55 9.99
N GLY A 5 -23.82 41.81 9.93
CA GLY A 5 -22.92 41.09 9.04
C GLY A 5 -22.78 39.65 9.52
N VAL A 6 -23.38 38.70 8.81
CA VAL A 6 -23.21 37.27 9.05
C VAL A 6 -21.81 36.89 8.61
N LEU A 7 -20.92 36.64 9.58
CA LEU A 7 -19.59 36.10 9.33
C LEU A 7 -19.74 34.60 9.00
N VAL A 8 -19.83 34.26 7.71
CA VAL A 8 -19.85 32.87 7.27
C VAL A 8 -18.42 32.32 7.36
N LEU A 9 -18.09 31.68 8.49
CA LEU A 9 -16.89 30.86 8.65
C LEU A 9 -17.07 29.60 7.79
N THR A 10 -16.64 29.68 6.53
CA THR A 10 -16.56 28.49 5.67
C THR A 10 -15.41 27.63 6.19
N THR A 11 -15.74 26.54 6.87
CA THR A 11 -14.76 25.49 7.18
C THR A 11 -14.28 24.91 5.85
N ALA A 12 -12.99 25.11 5.55
CA ALA A 12 -12.36 24.46 4.41
C ALA A 12 -12.33 22.96 4.68
N VAL A 13 -13.24 22.22 4.06
CA VAL A 13 -13.19 20.75 4.07
C VAL A 13 -12.01 20.37 3.18
N LEU A 14 -10.92 19.95 3.82
CA LEU A 14 -9.77 19.38 3.12
C LEU A 14 -10.22 18.02 2.56
N VAL A 15 -10.65 17.99 1.30
CA VAL A 15 -10.87 16.75 0.58
C VAL A 15 -9.49 16.15 0.35
N VAL A 16 -9.11 15.17 1.17
CA VAL A 16 -7.93 14.35 0.92
C VAL A 16 -8.29 13.47 -0.27
N PRO A 17 -7.66 13.65 -1.45
CA PRO A 17 -7.90 12.74 -2.55
C PRO A 17 -7.47 11.34 -2.11
N ALA A 18 -8.38 10.39 -2.23
CA ALA A 18 -8.03 8.98 -2.09
C ALA A 18 -7.00 8.68 -3.19
N LEU A 19 -5.72 8.54 -2.81
CA LEU A 19 -4.67 8.10 -3.71
C LEU A 19 -5.11 6.72 -4.21
N CYS A 20 -5.49 6.63 -5.48
CA CYS A 20 -5.71 5.33 -6.10
C CYS A 20 -4.38 4.59 -6.07
N VAL A 21 -4.35 3.45 -5.38
CA VAL A 21 -3.19 2.58 -5.37
C VAL A 21 -3.12 1.91 -6.74
N ASP A 22 -2.23 2.40 -7.60
CA ASP A 22 -1.90 1.74 -8.86
C ASP A 22 -0.95 0.56 -8.58
N LEU A 23 -1.53 -0.63 -8.42
CA LEU A 23 -0.77 -1.87 -8.21
C LEU A 23 0.15 -2.21 -9.39
N ASP A 24 -0.15 -1.75 -10.60
CA ASP A 24 0.71 -1.99 -11.76
C ASP A 24 1.94 -1.08 -11.73
N ALA A 25 1.78 0.16 -11.28
CA ALA A 25 2.90 1.07 -11.01
C ALA A 25 3.79 0.55 -9.88
N GLN A 26 3.20 0.15 -8.75
CA GLN A 26 3.97 -0.41 -7.62
C GLN A 26 4.70 -1.71 -7.99
N TRP A 27 4.08 -2.58 -8.79
CA TRP A 27 4.76 -3.78 -9.28
C TRP A 27 5.98 -3.45 -10.14
N LYS A 28 5.89 -2.43 -11.01
CA LYS A 28 7.03 -1.96 -11.80
C LYS A 28 8.14 -1.41 -10.91
N GLU A 29 7.79 -0.65 -9.88
CA GLU A 29 8.72 -0.11 -8.90
C GLU A 29 9.41 -1.22 -8.10
N PHE A 30 8.66 -2.18 -7.56
CA PHE A 30 9.20 -3.37 -6.88
C PHE A 30 10.24 -4.09 -7.75
N LYS A 31 9.89 -4.38 -9.01
CA LYS A 31 10.81 -5.04 -9.94
C LYS A 31 12.06 -4.20 -10.20
N ALA A 32 11.93 -2.89 -10.34
CA ALA A 32 13.06 -1.99 -10.56
C ALA A 32 13.97 -1.93 -9.32
N THR A 33 13.39 -1.77 -8.12
CA THR A 33 14.10 -1.68 -6.84
C THR A 33 14.93 -2.93 -6.54
N TYR A 34 14.38 -4.12 -6.83
CA TYR A 34 15.04 -5.41 -6.55
C TYR A 34 15.59 -6.08 -7.81
N ASN A 35 15.73 -5.33 -8.90
CA ASN A 35 16.30 -5.76 -10.18
C ASN A 35 15.72 -7.10 -10.69
N LYS A 36 14.41 -7.26 -10.59
CA LYS A 36 13.68 -8.49 -10.94
C LYS A 36 13.49 -8.59 -12.45
N THR A 37 13.79 -9.76 -12.99
CA THR A 37 13.47 -10.15 -14.37
C THR A 37 12.96 -11.58 -14.34
N TYR A 38 11.86 -11.83 -15.06
CA TYR A 38 11.20 -13.14 -15.11
C TYR A 38 11.31 -13.73 -16.51
N LYS A 39 11.25 -15.07 -16.62
CA LYS A 39 11.50 -15.79 -17.87
C LYS A 39 10.43 -15.52 -18.93
N ASN A 40 9.19 -15.31 -18.51
CA ASN A 40 8.04 -15.09 -19.38
C ASN A 40 6.87 -14.46 -18.61
N ASP A 41 5.84 -14.04 -19.35
CA ASP A 41 4.65 -13.39 -18.79
C ASP A 41 3.89 -14.26 -17.79
N LEU A 42 3.91 -15.58 -17.95
CA LEU A 42 3.26 -16.51 -17.02
C LEU A 42 3.97 -16.53 -15.67
N GLU A 43 5.30 -16.56 -15.67
CA GLU A 43 6.10 -16.43 -14.44
C GLU A 43 5.90 -15.05 -13.82
N GLU A 44 5.93 -13.98 -14.61
CA GLU A 44 5.70 -12.63 -14.08
C GLU A 44 4.32 -12.51 -13.42
N LEU A 45 3.27 -13.04 -14.05
CA LEU A 45 1.92 -13.04 -13.49
C LEU A 45 1.85 -13.82 -12.17
N TYR A 46 2.53 -14.97 -12.10
CA TYR A 46 2.62 -15.79 -10.89
C TYR A 46 3.39 -15.07 -9.76
N ARG A 47 4.52 -14.45 -10.07
CA ARG A 47 5.32 -13.69 -9.10
C ARG A 47 4.56 -12.48 -8.58
N LYS A 48 3.83 -11.79 -9.46
CA LYS A 48 2.96 -10.68 -9.10
C LYS A 48 1.82 -11.10 -8.17
N SER A 49 1.27 -12.30 -8.33
CA SER A 49 0.20 -12.78 -7.43
C SER A 49 0.73 -13.07 -6.02
N ILE A 50 1.93 -13.65 -5.93
CA ILE A 50 2.63 -13.85 -4.64
C ILE A 50 2.92 -12.50 -3.98
N TRP A 51 3.48 -11.57 -4.74
CA TRP A 51 3.79 -10.22 -4.27
C TRP A 51 2.56 -9.49 -3.73
N LYS A 52 1.41 -9.58 -4.40
CA LYS A 52 0.14 -9.04 -3.88
C LYS A 52 -0.26 -9.67 -2.55
N ALA A 53 -0.09 -10.99 -2.41
CA ALA A 53 -0.37 -11.68 -1.15
C ALA A 53 0.59 -11.21 -0.03
N ALA A 54 1.86 -11.02 -0.34
CA ALA A 54 2.84 -10.49 0.60
C ALA A 54 2.49 -9.08 1.08
N LEU A 55 2.08 -8.18 0.17
CA LEU A 55 1.62 -6.83 0.55
C LEU A 55 0.40 -6.86 1.48
N SER A 56 -0.59 -7.71 1.16
CA SER A 56 -1.77 -7.90 2.02
C SER A 56 -1.40 -8.40 3.43
N TYR A 57 -0.44 -9.33 3.51
CA TYR A 57 0.07 -9.83 4.78
C TYR A 57 0.81 -8.73 5.56
N ILE A 58 1.68 -7.97 4.90
CA ILE A 58 2.40 -6.83 5.47
C ILE A 58 1.38 -5.83 6.05
N ASP A 59 0.36 -5.44 5.30
CA ASP A 59 -0.69 -4.53 5.76
C ASP A 59 -1.43 -5.05 6.98
N THR A 60 -1.81 -6.33 6.97
CA THR A 60 -2.51 -6.99 8.08
C THR A 60 -1.64 -7.04 9.34
N HIS A 61 -0.38 -7.45 9.21
CA HIS A 61 0.57 -7.50 10.31
C HIS A 61 0.83 -6.11 10.89
N ASN A 62 1.00 -5.12 10.01
CA ASN A 62 1.26 -3.74 10.39
C ASN A 62 0.05 -3.06 11.04
N ALA A 63 -1.17 -3.49 10.69
CA ALA A 63 -2.37 -3.10 11.41
C ALA A 63 -2.40 -3.70 12.83
N ALA A 64 -1.97 -4.97 13.00
CA ALA A 64 -1.82 -5.61 14.32
C ALA A 64 -0.74 -4.92 15.17
N TYR A 65 0.38 -4.53 14.55
CA TYR A 65 1.45 -3.76 15.21
C TYR A 65 0.91 -2.44 15.76
N LYS A 66 0.14 -1.69 14.95
CA LYS A 66 -0.51 -0.44 15.38
C LYS A 66 -1.48 -0.62 16.54
N ARG A 67 -2.04 -1.82 16.73
CA ARG A 67 -2.89 -2.18 17.88
C ARG A 67 -2.10 -2.70 19.08
N GLY A 68 -0.78 -2.89 18.96
CA GLY A 68 0.07 -3.44 20.02
C GLY A 68 -0.01 -4.96 20.18
N GLU A 69 -0.57 -5.68 19.19
CA GLU A 69 -0.74 -7.14 19.24
C GLU A 69 0.54 -7.90 18.84
N VAL A 70 1.40 -7.25 18.05
CA VAL A 70 2.73 -7.75 17.65
C VAL A 70 3.78 -6.68 17.91
N SER A 71 5.02 -7.10 18.14
CA SER A 71 6.10 -6.23 18.61
C SER A 71 6.98 -5.64 17.50
N TYR A 72 6.73 -5.99 16.23
CA TYR A 72 7.54 -5.54 15.09
C TYR A 72 6.69 -5.13 13.90
N TYR A 73 7.31 -4.43 12.96
CA TYR A 73 6.71 -3.96 11.72
C TYR A 73 7.35 -4.68 10.54
N LEU A 74 6.56 -4.93 9.50
CA LEU A 74 7.02 -5.55 8.25
C LEU A 74 7.12 -4.50 7.14
N GLY A 75 8.07 -4.70 6.23
CA GLY A 75 8.23 -3.92 5.02
C GLY A 75 8.35 -4.83 3.81
N GLU A 76 8.01 -4.28 2.64
CA GLU A 76 8.31 -4.92 1.36
C GLU A 76 9.83 -5.08 1.23
N ASN A 77 10.25 -6.26 0.79
CA ASN A 77 11.66 -6.59 0.58
C ASN A 77 11.81 -7.47 -0.67
N GLU A 78 13.06 -7.80 -1.03
CA GLU A 78 13.37 -8.58 -2.23
C GLU A 78 12.72 -9.97 -2.27
N PHE A 79 12.22 -10.51 -1.16
CA PHE A 79 11.57 -11.82 -1.08
C PHE A 79 10.04 -11.73 -1.19
N ALA A 80 9.47 -10.54 -1.36
CA ALA A 80 8.01 -10.36 -1.42
C ALA A 80 7.35 -11.12 -2.58
N ASP A 81 8.09 -11.49 -3.64
CA ASP A 81 7.59 -12.30 -4.78
C ASP A 81 7.91 -13.80 -4.66
N MET A 82 8.33 -14.27 -3.49
CA MET A 82 8.66 -15.67 -3.22
C MET A 82 7.62 -16.31 -2.30
N VAL A 83 7.30 -17.58 -2.58
CA VAL A 83 6.46 -18.37 -1.67
C VAL A 83 7.25 -18.62 -0.39
N SER A 84 6.93 -17.87 0.66
CA SER A 84 7.37 -18.18 2.01
C SER A 84 6.36 -19.13 2.65
N GLN A 85 6.81 -20.14 3.39
CA GLN A 85 5.93 -21.06 4.15
C GLN A 85 5.15 -20.37 5.27
N PHE A 86 5.36 -19.07 5.48
CA PHE A 86 4.69 -18.27 6.50
C PHE A 86 3.63 -17.30 5.94
N LEU A 87 3.34 -17.37 4.62
CA LEU A 87 2.11 -16.83 4.03
C LEU A 87 1.00 -17.89 4.03
#